data_AF-P71114-F1
#
_entry.id   AF-P71114-F1
#
_cell.length_a   1.000
_cell.length_b   1.000
_cell.length_c   1.000
_cell.angle_alpha   90.00
_cell.angle_beta   90.00
_cell.angle_gamma   90.00
#
_symmetry.space_group_name_H-M   'P 1'
#
loop_
_entity.id
_entity.type
_entity.pdbx_description
1 polymer ?
#
loop_
_entity_poly.entity_id
_entity_poly.type
_entity_poly.pdbx_seq_one_letter_code
_entity_poly.pdbx_strand_id
1 'polypeptide(L)'
;MEDLFFIIKILKDDNKKFEDIYTNYKNLIDIFIKKYNLSENYNDILNHFWIILKKADLNKFNTENDLNKYISKCLKRYCLSICMKKNRDKKIIYNSEITNINLNLIQDNCFNDIEFEFKDLISILPNTQKNIIYMKFFKDMKDIQIAKKLKISRQSVYK
;
A
#
# COMPACT_ATOMS: atom_id res chain seq x y z
N MET A 1 0.59 16.03 -34.67
CA MET A 1 0.90 15.21 -33.49
C MET A 1 0.93 13.78 -34.01
N GLU A 2 2.05 13.06 -33.88
CA GLU A 2 2.17 11.68 -34.38
C GLU A 2 1.23 10.76 -33.59
N ASP A 3 0.57 9.81 -34.27
CA ASP A 3 -0.34 8.82 -33.68
C ASP A 3 0.42 7.91 -32.69
N LEU A 4 -0.15 7.68 -31.51
CA LEU A 4 0.44 6.85 -30.46
C LEU A 4 0.77 5.42 -30.94
N PHE A 5 -0.06 4.84 -31.83
CA PHE A 5 0.23 3.55 -32.45
C PHE A 5 1.51 3.60 -33.27
N PHE A 6 1.69 4.66 -34.05
CA PHE A 6 2.87 4.85 -34.89
C PHE A 6 4.13 5.03 -34.03
N ILE A 7 4.06 5.86 -32.99
CA ILE A 7 5.19 6.11 -32.10
C ILE A 7 5.58 4.82 -31.33
N ILE A 8 4.61 4.04 -30.84
CA ILE A 8 4.90 2.76 -30.16
C ILE A 8 5.43 1.73 -31.15
N LYS A 9 4.97 1.73 -32.40
CA LYS A 9 5.52 0.84 -33.44
C LYS A 9 7.00 1.15 -33.68
N ILE A 10 7.37 2.43 -33.84
CA ILE A 10 8.78 2.84 -33.93
C ILE A 10 9.55 2.44 -32.67
N LEU A 11 8.96 2.69 -31.48
CA LEU A 11 9.59 2.37 -30.21
C LEU A 11 10.03 0.89 -30.14
N LYS A 12 9.25 -0.04 -30.72
CA LYS A 12 9.57 -1.47 -30.70
C LYS A 12 10.90 -1.77 -31.38
N ASP A 13 11.21 -1.06 -32.46
CA ASP A 13 12.43 -1.24 -33.25
C ASP A 13 13.58 -0.34 -32.75
N ASP A 14 13.29 0.89 -32.33
CA ASP A 14 14.28 1.87 -31.86
C ASP A 14 13.78 2.60 -30.61
N ASN A 15 14.59 2.60 -29.54
CA ASN A 15 14.23 3.21 -28.26
C ASN A 15 14.16 4.76 -28.28
N LYS A 16 14.57 5.42 -29.37
CA LYS A 16 14.57 6.90 -29.49
C LYS A 16 13.24 7.57 -29.16
N LYS A 17 12.11 6.89 -29.43
CA LYS A 17 10.76 7.43 -29.21
C LYS A 17 10.24 7.27 -27.78
N PHE A 18 11.03 6.71 -26.87
CA PHE A 18 10.58 6.50 -25.50
C PHE A 18 10.29 7.81 -24.78
N GLU A 19 11.17 8.80 -24.89
CA GLU A 19 11.01 10.10 -24.22
C GLU A 19 9.78 10.86 -24.70
N ASP A 20 9.47 10.79 -26.00
CA ASP A 20 8.26 11.38 -26.59
C ASP A 20 7.00 10.78 -25.94
N ILE A 21 6.94 9.45 -25.83
CA ILE A 21 5.81 8.75 -25.20
C ILE A 21 5.77 9.04 -23.70
N TYR A 22 6.91 8.99 -23.02
CA TYR A 22 7.01 9.23 -21.59
C TYR A 22 6.50 10.63 -21.22
N THR A 23 6.82 11.66 -22.00
CA THR A 23 6.34 13.03 -21.77
C THR A 23 4.81 13.09 -21.71
N ASN A 24 4.10 12.32 -22.54
CA ASN A 24 2.64 12.26 -22.54
C ASN A 24 2.07 11.55 -21.30
N TYR A 25 2.82 10.62 -20.71
CA TYR A 25 2.41 9.81 -19.56
C TYR A 25 2.97 10.31 -18.22
N LYS A 26 3.90 11.26 -18.23
CA LYS A 26 4.59 11.77 -17.05
C LYS A 26 3.62 12.20 -15.95
N ASN A 27 2.63 13.02 -16.30
CA ASN A 27 1.64 13.48 -15.33
C ASN A 27 0.85 12.33 -14.68
N LEU A 28 0.51 11.30 -15.45
CA LEU A 28 -0.19 10.12 -14.94
C LEU A 28 0.69 9.29 -14.01
N ILE A 29 1.97 9.11 -14.37
CA ILE A 29 2.95 8.42 -13.54
C ILE A 29 3.17 9.18 -12.24
N ASP A 30 3.34 10.50 -12.29
CA ASP A 30 3.50 11.36 -11.12
C ASP A 30 2.28 11.30 -10.18
N ILE A 31 1.08 11.28 -10.75
CA ILE A 31 -0.16 11.08 -9.97
C ILE A 31 -0.13 9.75 -9.23
N PHE A 32 0.26 8.66 -9.88
CA PHE A 32 0.35 7.35 -9.21
C PHE A 32 1.43 7.32 -8.14
N ILE A 33 2.60 7.87 -8.42
CA ILE A 33 3.71 7.91 -7.47
C ILE A 33 3.34 8.68 -6.21
N LYS A 34 2.73 9.86 -6.36
CA LYS A 34 2.23 10.65 -5.23
C LYS A 34 1.10 9.93 -4.49
N LYS A 35 0.10 9.44 -5.22
CA LYS A 35 -1.09 8.79 -4.64
C LYS A 35 -0.76 7.54 -3.83
N TYR A 36 0.24 6.78 -4.25
CA TYR A 36 0.62 5.51 -3.63
C TYR A 36 1.90 5.58 -2.78
N ASN A 37 2.48 6.77 -2.61
CA ASN A 37 3.74 7.00 -1.90
C ASN A 37 4.89 6.09 -2.39
N LEU A 38 5.16 6.12 -3.71
CA LEU A 38 6.09 5.24 -4.41
C LEU A 38 7.31 5.98 -4.99
N SER A 39 7.75 7.08 -4.36
CA SER A 39 8.88 7.89 -4.84
C SER A 39 10.16 7.07 -5.07
N GLU A 40 10.48 6.17 -4.14
CA GLU A 40 11.63 5.27 -4.22
C GLU A 40 11.55 4.26 -5.39
N ASN A 41 10.34 3.99 -5.90
CA ASN A 41 10.10 3.02 -6.96
C ASN A 41 9.90 3.69 -8.34
N TYR A 42 10.25 4.97 -8.47
CA TYR A 42 10.08 5.72 -9.71
C TYR A 42 10.74 5.02 -10.91
N ASN A 43 12.00 4.58 -10.76
CA ASN A 43 12.73 3.89 -11.83
C ASN A 43 12.12 2.53 -12.18
N ASP A 44 11.61 1.79 -11.18
CA ASP A 44 10.92 0.51 -11.41
C ASP A 44 9.64 0.72 -12.21
N ILE A 45 8.88 1.77 -11.89
CA ILE A 45 7.65 2.14 -12.59
C ILE A 45 7.95 2.55 -14.04
N LEU A 46 9.00 3.35 -14.28
CA LEU A 46 9.45 3.70 -15.63
C LEU A 46 9.91 2.48 -16.43
N ASN A 47 10.67 1.58 -15.81
CA ASN A 47 11.09 0.35 -16.46
C ASN A 47 9.88 -0.53 -16.82
N HIS A 48 8.91 -0.64 -15.91
CA HIS A 48 7.68 -1.37 -16.19
C HIS A 48 6.85 -0.70 -17.29
N PHE A 49 6.81 0.63 -17.32
CA PHE A 49 6.19 1.39 -18.40
C PHE A 49 6.81 1.03 -19.77
N TRP A 50 8.14 1.06 -19.87
CA TRP A 50 8.86 0.66 -21.07
C TRP A 50 8.53 -0.78 -21.50
N ILE A 51 8.47 -1.72 -20.55
CA ILE A 51 8.09 -3.12 -20.82
C ILE A 51 6.66 -3.22 -21.38
N ILE A 52 5.70 -2.46 -20.83
CA ILE A 52 4.32 -2.43 -21.32
C ILE A 52 4.30 -2.00 -22.78
N LEU A 53 5.02 -0.92 -23.13
CA LEU A 53 5.05 -0.40 -24.49
C LEU A 53 5.70 -1.39 -25.47
N LYS A 54 6.83 -2.02 -25.10
CA LYS A 54 7.50 -3.03 -25.92
C LYS A 54 6.64 -4.27 -26.18
N LYS A 55 5.88 -4.71 -25.18
CA LYS A 55 5.08 -5.94 -25.24
C LYS A 55 3.64 -5.74 -25.72
N ALA A 56 3.15 -4.51 -25.81
CA ALA A 56 1.78 -4.23 -26.24
C ALA A 56 1.54 -4.74 -27.67
N ASP A 57 0.58 -5.64 -27.85
CA ASP A 57 0.18 -6.10 -29.16
C ASP A 57 -0.81 -5.10 -29.77
N LEU A 58 -0.31 -4.25 -30.67
CA LEU A 58 -1.06 -3.11 -31.22
C LEU A 58 -2.30 -3.54 -32.01
N ASN A 59 -2.30 -4.76 -32.56
CA ASN A 59 -3.43 -5.29 -33.32
C ASN A 59 -4.65 -5.62 -32.46
N LYS A 60 -4.51 -5.61 -31.12
CA LYS A 60 -5.61 -5.89 -30.18
C LYS A 60 -6.42 -4.65 -29.78
N PHE A 61 -6.07 -3.48 -30.31
CA PHE A 61 -6.71 -2.22 -29.95
C PHE A 61 -7.38 -1.59 -31.17
N ASN A 62 -8.64 -1.17 -31.00
CA ASN A 62 -9.41 -0.55 -32.07
C ASN A 62 -9.16 0.97 -32.14
N THR A 63 -8.80 1.59 -31.02
CA THR A 63 -8.58 3.04 -30.91
C THR A 63 -7.38 3.37 -30.03
N GLU A 64 -6.81 4.57 -30.20
CA GLU A 64 -5.75 5.07 -29.30
C GLU A 64 -6.25 5.17 -27.86
N ASN A 65 -7.53 5.49 -27.67
CA ASN A 65 -8.12 5.57 -26.33
C ASN A 65 -8.11 4.21 -25.63
N ASP A 66 -8.35 3.12 -26.36
CA ASP A 66 -8.27 1.76 -25.80
C ASP A 66 -6.84 1.42 -25.39
N LEU A 67 -5.86 1.78 -26.21
CA LEU A 67 -4.44 1.62 -25.92
C LEU A 67 -4.01 2.44 -24.70
N ASN A 68 -4.43 3.71 -24.63
CA ASN A 68 -4.18 4.61 -23.50
C ASN A 68 -4.77 4.05 -22.20
N LYS A 69 -6.02 3.57 -22.24
CA LYS A 69 -6.68 2.92 -21.09
C LYS A 69 -5.96 1.65 -20.67
N TYR A 70 -5.52 0.84 -21.63
CA TYR A 70 -4.75 -0.38 -21.35
C TYR A 70 -3.45 -0.06 -20.63
N ILE A 71 -2.64 0.85 -21.17
CA ILE A 71 -1.36 1.27 -20.59
C ILE A 71 -1.58 1.82 -19.17
N SER A 72 -2.55 2.72 -19.00
CA SER A 72 -2.90 3.31 -17.71
C SER A 72 -3.33 2.25 -16.68
N LYS A 73 -4.12 1.26 -17.11
CA LYS A 73 -4.59 0.16 -16.26
C LYS A 73 -3.43 -0.76 -15.85
N CYS A 74 -2.50 -1.05 -16.76
CA CYS A 74 -1.31 -1.84 -16.47
C CYS A 74 -0.40 -1.12 -15.45
N LEU A 75 -0.11 0.16 -15.67
CA LEU A 75 0.66 0.98 -14.73
C LEU A 75 0.02 1.03 -13.34
N LYS A 76 -1.29 1.28 -13.25
CA LYS A 76 -2.01 1.30 -11.98
C LYS A 76 -1.91 -0.04 -11.27
N ARG A 77 -2.09 -1.16 -11.99
CA ARG A 77 -1.97 -2.51 -11.43
C ARG A 77 -0.57 -2.78 -10.91
N TYR A 78 0.46 -2.35 -11.63
CA TYR A 78 1.84 -2.50 -11.17
C TYR A 78 2.11 -1.70 -9.90
N CYS A 79 1.68 -0.44 -9.83
CA CYS A 79 1.79 0.38 -8.61
C CYS A 79 1.11 -0.30 -7.41
N LEU A 80 -0.12 -0.81 -7.59
CA LEU A 80 -0.83 -1.56 -6.54
C LEU A 80 -0.08 -2.82 -6.13
N SER A 81 0.57 -3.52 -7.06
CA SER A 81 1.37 -4.70 -6.74
C SER A 81 2.57 -4.37 -5.85
N ILE A 82 3.21 -3.21 -6.05
CA ILE A 82 4.30 -2.73 -5.19
C ILE A 82 3.75 -2.45 -3.78
N CYS A 83 2.62 -1.75 -3.67
CA CYS A 83 1.97 -1.50 -2.38
C CYS A 83 1.62 -2.79 -1.65
N MET A 84 1.07 -3.78 -2.36
CA MET A 84 0.73 -5.08 -1.78
C MET A 84 1.96 -5.84 -1.30
N LYS A 85 3.08 -5.81 -2.04
CA LYS A 85 4.36 -6.39 -1.59
C LYS A 85 4.89 -5.69 -0.35
N LYS A 86 4.97 -4.35 -0.34
CA LYS A 86 5.36 -3.56 0.84
C LYS A 86 4.53 -3.93 2.08
N ASN A 87 3.22 -4.12 1.91
CA ASN A 87 2.33 -4.52 3.01
C ASN A 87 2.53 -5.98 3.46
N ARG A 88 2.92 -6.88 2.56
CA ARG A 88 3.27 -8.26 2.90
C ARG A 88 4.59 -8.31 3.68
N ASP A 89 5.60 -7.57 3.23
CA ASP A 89 6.92 -7.56 3.83
C ASP A 89 6.89 -6.89 5.22
N LYS A 90 6.04 -5.86 5.42
CA LYS A 90 5.75 -5.31 6.75
C LYS A 90 5.16 -6.33 7.74
N LYS A 91 4.41 -7.33 7.24
CA LYS A 91 3.80 -8.37 8.09
C LYS A 91 4.77 -9.48 8.47
N ILE A 92 5.95 -9.56 7.83
CA ILE A 92 6.96 -10.58 8.09
C ILE A 92 8.27 -9.88 8.48
N ILE A 93 8.31 -9.35 9.69
CA ILE A 93 9.58 -9.10 10.38
C ILE A 93 9.58 -9.99 11.61
N TYR A 94 9.93 -11.27 11.41
CA TYR A 94 10.39 -12.10 12.52
C TYR A 94 11.91 -11.88 12.61
N ASN A 95 12.31 -10.95 13.47
CA ASN A 95 13.72 -10.86 13.85
C ASN A 95 13.79 -10.86 15.37
N SER A 96 14.15 -12.02 15.93
CA SER A 96 14.29 -12.25 17.38
C SER A 96 15.41 -11.43 18.02
N GLU A 97 16.20 -10.71 17.24
CA GLU A 97 17.38 -9.96 17.68
C GLU A 97 17.20 -8.43 17.64
N ILE A 98 16.12 -7.92 17.05
CA ILE A 98 15.86 -6.47 17.03
C ILE A 98 14.99 -6.09 18.23
N THR A 99 15.62 -5.89 19.39
CA THR A 99 14.94 -5.41 20.61
C THR A 99 14.91 -3.88 20.73
N ASN A 100 15.55 -3.14 19.83
CA ASN A 100 15.68 -1.67 19.92
C ASN A 100 15.28 -0.94 18.62
N ILE A 101 14.06 -1.16 18.12
CA ILE A 101 13.46 -0.18 17.20
C ILE A 101 12.93 0.95 18.08
N ASN A 102 13.53 2.13 17.99
CA ASN A 102 12.99 3.34 18.59
C ASN A 102 11.72 3.74 17.81
N LEU A 103 10.58 3.16 18.22
CA LEU A 103 9.24 3.35 17.63
C LEU A 103 8.75 4.81 17.70
N ASN A 104 9.49 5.69 18.39
CA ASN A 104 9.14 7.08 18.61
C ASN A 104 9.13 7.95 17.33
N LEU A 105 9.68 7.48 16.20
CA LEU A 105 9.69 8.25 14.94
C LEU A 105 8.42 8.10 14.10
N ILE A 106 7.48 7.21 14.47
CA ILE A 106 6.18 7.04 13.80
C ILE A 106 5.07 7.79 14.58
N GLN A 107 5.42 8.51 15.65
CA GLN A 107 4.50 8.83 16.73
C GLN A 107 3.62 10.06 16.55
N ASP A 108 3.90 10.97 15.61
CA ASP A 108 3.34 12.32 15.76
C ASP A 108 1.96 12.58 15.11
N ASN A 109 1.41 11.69 14.26
CA ASN A 109 0.10 11.95 13.63
C ASN A 109 -0.91 10.80 13.61
N CYS A 110 -0.55 9.58 14.04
CA CYS A 110 -1.42 8.40 13.85
C CYS A 110 -2.08 7.88 15.15
N PHE A 111 -1.60 8.29 16.33
CA PHE A 111 -2.03 7.66 17.59
C PHE A 111 -3.48 7.98 18.01
N ASN A 112 -4.01 9.16 17.66
CA ASN A 112 -5.37 9.53 18.04
C ASN A 112 -6.42 8.75 17.23
N ASP A 113 -6.18 8.50 15.95
CA ASP A 113 -7.10 7.76 15.08
C ASP A 113 -7.14 6.27 15.46
N ILE A 114 -6.00 5.70 15.86
CA ILE A 114 -5.91 4.28 16.26
C ILE A 114 -6.74 3.98 17.51
N GLU A 115 -6.76 4.85 18.53
CA GLU A 115 -7.58 4.61 19.71
C GLU A 115 -9.08 4.67 19.39
N PHE A 116 -9.48 5.59 18.52
CA PHE A 116 -10.85 5.75 18.10
C PHE A 116 -11.33 4.52 17.31
N GLU A 117 -10.57 4.10 16.30
CA GLU A 117 -10.85 2.90 15.51
C GLU A 117 -10.90 1.65 16.39
N PHE A 118 -9.96 1.49 17.33
CA PHE A 118 -9.94 0.36 18.24
C PHE A 118 -11.19 0.32 19.14
N LYS A 119 -11.61 1.47 19.70
CA LYS A 119 -12.82 1.56 20.52
C LYS A 119 -14.09 1.28 19.72
N ASP A 120 -14.13 1.68 18.45
CA ASP A 120 -15.25 1.41 17.57
C ASP A 120 -15.40 -0.09 17.27
N LEU A 121 -14.28 -0.79 16.99
CA LEU A 121 -14.28 -2.25 16.75
C LEU A 121 -14.84 -3.07 17.92
N ILE A 122 -14.59 -2.62 19.15
CA ILE A 122 -15.06 -3.31 20.36
C ILE A 122 -16.39 -2.74 20.88
N SER A 123 -16.99 -1.79 20.18
CA SER A 123 -18.18 -1.05 20.64
C SER A 123 -19.38 -1.95 20.91
N ILE A 124 -19.55 -2.99 20.10
CA ILE A 124 -20.62 -4.00 20.16
C ILE A 124 -20.53 -4.94 21.38
N LEU A 125 -19.39 -4.97 22.07
CA LEU A 125 -19.17 -5.88 23.18
C LEU A 125 -19.76 -5.34 24.51
N PRO A 126 -20.23 -6.23 25.40
CA PRO A 126 -20.57 -5.88 26.78
C PRO A 126 -19.44 -5.13 27.48
N ASN A 127 -19.80 -4.19 28.36
CA ASN A 127 -18.85 -3.28 29.02
C ASN A 127 -17.67 -4.00 29.69
N THR A 128 -17.91 -5.14 30.34
CA THR A 128 -16.83 -5.91 30.99
C THR A 128 -15.83 -6.47 29.98
N GLN A 129 -16.31 -7.04 28.87
CA GLN A 129 -15.45 -7.57 27.81
C GLN A 129 -14.71 -6.46 27.08
N LYS A 130 -15.40 -5.35 26.78
CA LYS A 130 -14.80 -4.14 26.21
C LYS A 130 -13.63 -3.63 27.06
N ASN A 131 -13.83 -3.53 28.36
CA ASN A 131 -12.81 -3.09 29.32
C ASN A 131 -11.63 -4.07 29.37
N ILE A 132 -11.88 -5.38 29.40
CA ILE A 132 -10.82 -6.40 29.39
C ILE A 132 -9.98 -6.29 28.11
N ILE A 133 -10.62 -6.27 26.94
CA ILE A 133 -9.94 -6.22 25.64
C ILE A 133 -9.14 -4.92 25.49
N TYR A 134 -9.73 -3.77 25.84
CA TYR A 134 -9.01 -2.50 25.80
C TYR A 134 -7.81 -2.48 26.76
N MET A 135 -7.95 -2.95 27.99
CA MET A 135 -6.82 -2.99 28.90
C MET A 135 -5.73 -3.97 28.46
N LYS A 136 -6.11 -5.12 27.90
CA LYS A 136 -5.16 -6.16 27.49
C LYS A 136 -4.41 -5.79 26.23
N PHE A 137 -5.10 -5.29 25.21
CA PHE A 137 -4.51 -5.10 23.89
C PHE A 137 -4.14 -3.65 23.60
N PHE A 138 -4.90 -2.67 24.10
CA PHE A 138 -4.57 -1.26 23.89
C PHE A 138 -3.62 -0.71 24.96
N LYS A 139 -3.77 -1.14 26.22
CA LYS A 139 -2.92 -0.70 27.35
C LYS A 139 -1.84 -1.71 27.76
N ASP A 140 -1.74 -2.84 27.07
CA ASP A 140 -0.76 -3.91 27.34
C ASP A 140 -0.71 -4.36 28.82
N MET A 141 -1.86 -4.39 29.49
CA MET A 141 -1.95 -4.81 30.88
C MET A 141 -1.94 -6.34 30.99
N LYS A 142 -1.19 -6.87 31.96
CA LYS A 142 -1.18 -8.31 32.24
C LYS A 142 -2.53 -8.76 32.82
N ASP A 143 -2.96 -9.98 32.50
CA ASP A 143 -4.24 -10.54 32.98
C ASP A 143 -4.42 -10.41 34.51
N ILE A 144 -3.35 -10.58 35.29
CA ILE A 144 -3.40 -10.45 36.75
C ILE A 144 -3.65 -9.00 37.22
N GLN A 145 -3.16 -8.01 36.47
CA GLN A 145 -3.41 -6.58 36.74
C GLN A 145 -4.85 -6.23 36.40
N ILE A 146 -5.36 -6.75 35.27
CA ILE A 146 -6.75 -6.58 34.84
C ILE A 146 -7.70 -7.21 35.85
N ALA A 147 -7.44 -8.45 36.27
CA ALA A 147 -8.23 -9.17 37.26
C ALA A 147 -8.33 -8.40 38.58
N LYS A 148 -7.20 -7.89 39.09
CA LYS A 148 -7.16 -7.04 40.29
C LYS A 148 -7.96 -5.76 40.11
N LYS A 149 -7.84 -5.11 38.94
CA LYS A 149 -8.51 -3.83 38.66
C LYS A 149 -10.02 -3.97 38.51
N LEU A 150 -10.48 -5.05 37.88
CA LEU A 150 -11.91 -5.35 37.70
C LEU A 150 -12.53 -6.15 38.85
N LYS A 151 -11.73 -6.56 39.84
CA LYS A 151 -12.13 -7.43 40.95
C LYS A 151 -12.80 -8.73 40.48
N ILE A 152 -12.26 -9.34 39.43
CA ILE A 152 -12.71 -10.63 38.88
C ILE A 152 -11.60 -11.67 38.98
N SER A 153 -11.95 -12.95 38.79
CA SER A 153 -10.95 -14.01 38.75
C SER A 153 -10.03 -13.85 37.54
N ARG A 154 -8.78 -14.31 37.65
CA ARG A 154 -7.86 -14.34 36.50
C ARG A 154 -8.42 -15.20 35.36
N GLN A 155 -9.14 -16.28 35.65
CA GLN A 155 -9.77 -17.10 34.61
C GLN A 155 -10.88 -16.34 33.87
N SER A 156 -11.61 -15.47 34.56
CA SER A 156 -12.65 -14.62 33.96
C SER A 156 -12.10 -13.55 33.01
N VAL A 157 -10.80 -13.22 33.08
CA VAL A 157 -10.13 -12.33 32.10
C VAL A 157 -9.80 -13.06 30.80
N TYR A 158 -9.62 -14.39 30.87
CA TYR A 158 -9.25 -15.22 29.72
C TYR A 158 -10.47 -15.72 28.92
N LYS A 159 -11.62 -15.87 29.59
CA LYS A 159 -12.89 -16.29 28.99
C LYS A 159 -13.60 -15.12 28.31
#